data_AF-A0A2E5FBT9-F1
#
_entry.id   AF-A0A2E5FBT9-F1
#
_cell.length_a   1.000
_cell.length_b   1.000
_cell.length_c   1.000
_cell.angle_alpha   90.00
_cell.angle_beta   90.00
_cell.angle_gamma   90.00
#
_symmetry.space_group_name_H-M   'P 1'
#
loop_
_entity.id
_entity.type
_entity.pdbx_description
1 polymer ?
#
loop_
_entity_poly.entity_id
_entity_poly.type
_entity_poly.pdbx_seq_one_letter_code
_entity_poly.pdbx_strand_id
1 'polypeptide(L)'
;MVKGIYVLSLMLMSTLAWGHGGVSNEGNECKLTVGPYLMNFSGYQPLDDVSEQFCDDMPSIGKSIIVLDFVDNKLRDMDVNFRVLKSDVAALGNEKDGIVNEAELAQTPFLKFLLSITHLEQ
;
A
#
# COMPACT_ATOMS: atom_id res chain seq x y z
N MET A 1 25.92 -36.02 -21.18
CA MET A 1 26.20 -35.41 -19.87
C MET A 1 26.01 -33.89 -19.87
N VAL A 2 26.47 -33.16 -20.91
CA VAL A 2 26.35 -31.68 -20.99
C VAL A 2 24.90 -31.17 -21.06
N LYS A 3 23.99 -31.90 -21.72
CA LYS A 3 22.55 -31.52 -21.81
C LYS A 3 21.83 -31.45 -20.45
N GLY A 4 22.22 -32.27 -19.48
CA GLY A 4 21.65 -32.24 -18.13
C GLY A 4 22.13 -31.03 -17.31
N ILE A 5 23.35 -30.56 -17.58
CA ILE A 5 23.94 -29.38 -16.92
C ILE A 5 23.18 -28.11 -17.33
N TYR A 6 22.79 -27.98 -18.60
CA TYR A 6 22.02 -26.84 -19.08
C TYR A 6 20.62 -26.75 -18.44
N VAL A 7 19.96 -27.89 -18.19
CA VAL A 7 18.65 -27.91 -17.52
C VAL A 7 18.79 -27.54 -16.04
N LEU A 8 19.83 -28.05 -15.36
CA LEU A 8 20.10 -27.72 -13.96
C LEU A 8 20.45 -26.23 -13.77
N SER A 9 21.20 -25.65 -14.72
CA SER A 9 21.57 -24.23 -14.70
C SER A 9 20.37 -23.28 -14.88
N LEU A 10 19.29 -23.71 -15.55
CA LEU A 10 18.09 -22.89 -15.75
C LEU A 10 17.20 -22.82 -14.50
N MET A 11 17.25 -23.82 -13.62
CA MET A 11 16.45 -23.87 -12.38
C MET A 11 16.98 -23.00 -11.25
N LEU A 12 18.23 -22.51 -11.31
CA LEU A 12 18.78 -21.65 -10.26
C LEU A 12 18.38 -20.17 -10.38
N MET A 13 17.67 -19.77 -11.44
CA MET A 13 17.20 -18.39 -11.64
C MET A 13 15.82 -18.15 -11.02
N SER A 14 15.58 -18.67 -9.81
CA SER A 14 14.39 -18.32 -9.03
C SER A 14 14.51 -16.86 -8.60
N THR A 15 13.83 -15.96 -9.29
CA THR A 15 13.75 -14.56 -8.91
C THR A 15 13.10 -14.46 -7.52
N LEU A 16 13.79 -13.78 -6.59
CA LEU A 16 13.16 -13.30 -5.36
C LEU A 16 12.12 -12.26 -5.77
N ALA A 17 10.87 -12.68 -5.89
CA ALA A 17 9.74 -11.77 -6.02
C ALA A 17 9.39 -11.30 -4.60
N TRP A 18 9.66 -10.03 -4.30
CA TRP A 18 9.06 -9.40 -3.14
C TRP A 18 7.62 -9.04 -3.50
N GLY A 19 6.67 -9.61 -2.76
CA GLY A 19 5.29 -9.18 -2.81
C GLY A 19 5.21 -7.82 -2.15
N HIS A 20 5.09 -6.77 -2.96
CA HIS A 20 4.73 -5.44 -2.52
C HIS A 20 3.28 -5.43 -2.00
N GLY A 21 2.90 -4.45 -1.19
CA GLY A 21 1.54 -4.34 -0.65
C GLY A 21 0.47 -4.05 -1.72
N GLY A 22 -0.74 -3.68 -1.30
CA GLY A 22 -1.83 -3.27 -2.21
C GLY A 22 -1.59 -1.94 -2.95
N VAL A 23 -0.36 -1.42 -2.92
CA VAL A 23 0.07 -0.18 -3.57
C VAL A 23 1.09 -0.54 -4.65
N SER A 24 0.83 -0.10 -5.88
CA SER A 24 1.77 -0.28 -6.99
C SER A 24 2.67 0.94 -7.12
N ASN A 25 3.97 0.72 -7.34
CA ASN A 25 4.90 1.78 -7.70
C ASN A 25 4.95 1.91 -9.23
N GLU A 26 4.47 3.04 -9.74
CA GLU A 26 4.59 3.40 -11.16
C GLU A 26 5.51 4.63 -11.29
N GLY A 27 6.80 4.45 -10.98
CA GLY A 27 7.79 5.52 -11.02
C GLY A 27 7.84 6.30 -9.70
N ASN A 28 7.50 7.59 -9.72
CA ASN A 28 7.41 8.43 -8.51
C ASN A 28 5.98 8.55 -7.97
N GLU A 29 5.01 7.88 -8.58
CA GLU A 29 3.63 7.84 -8.15
C GLU A 29 3.31 6.47 -7.55
N CYS A 30 2.94 6.42 -6.26
CA CYS A 30 2.41 5.20 -5.69
C CYS A 30 0.90 5.18 -5.83
N LYS A 31 0.38 4.21 -6.56
CA LYS A 31 -1.04 4.07 -6.87
C LYS A 31 -1.67 3.04 -5.93
N LEU A 32 -2.73 3.45 -5.23
CA LEU A 32 -3.59 2.60 -4.43
C LEU A 32 -4.96 2.47 -5.10
N THR A 33 -5.40 1.23 -5.31
CA THR A 33 -6.69 0.93 -5.93
C THR A 33 -7.77 0.76 -4.85
N VAL A 34 -8.89 1.45 -5.02
CA VAL A 34 -10.07 1.37 -4.14
C VAL A 34 -11.28 0.99 -4.99
N GLY A 35 -11.57 -0.32 -5.04
CA GLY A 35 -12.57 -0.85 -5.97
C GLY A 35 -12.16 -0.57 -7.43
N PRO A 36 -12.98 0.13 -8.24
CA PRO A 36 -12.62 0.50 -9.60
C PRO A 36 -11.87 1.84 -9.70
N TYR A 37 -11.58 2.51 -8.58
CA TYR A 37 -11.02 3.86 -8.55
C TYR A 37 -9.55 3.86 -8.14
N LEU A 38 -8.84 4.90 -8.55
CA LEU A 38 -7.43 5.12 -8.23
C LEU A 38 -7.25 6.30 -7.29
N MET A 39 -6.31 6.16 -6.36
CA MET A 39 -5.80 7.23 -5.54
C MET A 39 -4.28 7.14 -5.42
N ASN A 40 -3.64 8.27 -5.16
CA ASN A 40 -2.23 8.33 -4.87
C ASN A 40 -2.00 8.12 -3.37
N PHE A 41 -1.00 7.29 -3.04
CA PHE A 41 -0.53 7.06 -1.68
C PHE A 41 0.92 7.55 -1.58
N SER A 42 1.27 8.23 -0.49
CA SER A 42 2.65 8.62 -0.24
C SER A 42 2.95 8.58 1.25
N GLY A 43 4.01 7.88 1.64
CA GLY A 43 4.53 7.86 3.00
C GLY A 43 5.84 8.64 3.12
N TYR A 44 6.04 9.36 4.23
CA TYR A 44 7.28 10.05 4.55
C TYR A 44 7.68 9.84 6.01
N GLN A 45 8.97 9.64 6.29
CA GLN A 45 9.53 9.61 7.64
C GLN A 45 10.52 10.77 7.83
N PRO A 46 10.11 11.90 8.45
CA PRO A 46 10.92 13.12 8.49
C PRO A 46 12.16 13.03 9.40
N LEU A 47 12.26 12.00 10.23
CA LEU A 47 13.39 11.78 11.13
C LEU A 47 14.47 10.88 10.52
N ASP A 48 14.17 10.23 9.39
CA ASP A 48 15.17 9.50 8.64
C ASP A 48 15.92 10.50 7.75
N ASP A 49 17.24 10.33 7.61
CA ASP A 49 18.10 11.19 6.77
C ASP A 49 17.69 11.15 5.28
N VAL A 50 16.76 10.25 4.93
CA VAL A 50 16.19 10.07 3.62
C VAL A 50 14.76 10.62 3.63
N SER A 51 14.58 11.88 3.21
CA SER A 51 13.28 12.52 2.95
C SER A 51 12.57 11.91 1.70
N GLU A 52 12.79 10.63 1.44
CA GLU A 52 12.27 9.93 0.28
C GLU A 52 10.89 9.38 0.57
N GLN A 53 10.03 9.45 -0.45
CA GLN A 53 8.70 8.90 -0.40
C GLN A 53 8.78 7.37 -0.40
N PHE A 54 8.05 6.72 0.50
CA PHE A 54 7.82 5.28 0.44
C PHE A 54 6.37 4.97 0.00
N CYS A 55 6.19 3.85 -0.69
CA CYS A 55 4.91 3.45 -1.28
C CYS A 55 4.14 2.42 -0.44
N ASP A 56 4.84 1.47 0.15
CA ASP A 56 4.24 0.33 0.85
C ASP A 56 5.10 -0.08 2.05
N ASP A 57 6.40 -0.26 1.81
CA ASP A 57 7.36 -0.68 2.82
C ASP A 57 7.87 0.53 3.61
N MET A 58 7.51 0.56 4.89
CA MET A 58 8.01 1.58 5.82
C MET A 58 9.49 1.32 6.10
N PRO A 59 10.39 2.29 5.81
CA PRO A 59 11.83 2.03 5.87
C PRO A 59 12.38 1.83 7.29
N SER A 60 11.76 2.44 8.31
CA SER A 60 12.18 2.30 9.70
C SER A 60 11.00 2.41 10.67
N ILE A 61 11.20 2.07 11.94
CA ILE A 61 10.20 2.37 12.98
C ILE A 61 10.33 3.84 13.37
N GLY A 62 9.28 4.64 13.15
CA GLY A 62 9.32 6.05 13.50
C GLY A 62 8.01 6.78 13.28
N LYS A 63 8.07 8.11 13.36
CA LYS A 63 6.94 8.98 12.99
C LYS A 63 6.82 8.95 11.46
N SER A 64 5.65 8.62 10.98
CA SER A 64 5.33 8.62 9.54
C SER A 64 4.22 9.60 9.25
N ILE A 65 4.33 10.26 8.10
CA ILE A 65 3.30 11.10 7.51
C ILE A 65 2.76 10.35 6.31
N ILE A 66 1.46 10.08 6.30
CA ILE A 66 0.78 9.41 5.19
C ILE A 66 -0.09 10.44 4.49
N VAL A 67 0.06 10.55 3.17
CA VAL A 67 -0.72 11.41 2.28
C VAL A 67 -1.54 10.53 1.36
N LEU A 68 -2.85 10.77 1.34
CA LEU A 68 -3.82 10.09 0.48
C LEU A 68 -4.43 11.14 -0.43
N ASP A 69 -4.22 11.01 -1.74
CA ASP A 69 -4.71 11.97 -2.74
C ASP A 69 -5.68 11.30 -3.72
N PHE A 70 -6.90 11.83 -3.80
CA PHE A 70 -7.95 11.31 -4.65
C PHE A 70 -7.76 11.79 -6.09
N VAL A 71 -7.21 10.89 -6.91
CA VAL A 71 -7.01 11.08 -8.36
C VAL A 71 -8.37 11.07 -9.07
N ASP A 72 -9.21 10.07 -8.78
CA ASP A 72 -10.55 9.99 -9.34
C ASP A 72 -11.52 10.92 -8.58
N ASN A 73 -12.11 11.88 -9.31
CA ASN A 73 -13.06 12.84 -8.73
C ASN A 73 -14.26 12.17 -8.04
N LYS A 74 -14.68 10.97 -8.49
CA LYS A 74 -15.77 10.24 -7.86
C LYS A 74 -15.50 9.88 -6.40
N LEU A 75 -14.23 9.65 -6.02
CA LEU A 75 -13.85 9.41 -4.62
C LEU A 75 -14.10 10.63 -3.72
N ARG A 76 -14.10 11.84 -4.29
CA ARG A 76 -14.29 13.09 -3.55
C ARG A 76 -15.74 13.32 -3.10
N ASP A 77 -16.69 12.73 -3.83
CA ASP A 77 -18.12 12.83 -3.53
C ASP A 77 -18.63 11.66 -2.67
N MET A 78 -17.75 10.76 -2.23
CA MET A 78 -18.09 9.59 -1.42
C MET A 78 -17.57 9.74 0.02
N ASP A 79 -18.27 9.11 0.96
CA ASP A 79 -17.79 8.97 2.33
C ASP A 79 -16.68 7.92 2.38
N VAL A 80 -15.44 8.37 2.52
CA VAL A 80 -14.26 7.50 2.63
C VAL A 80 -13.83 7.39 4.09
N ASN A 81 -13.75 6.16 4.60
CA ASN A 81 -13.23 5.86 5.93
C ASN A 81 -11.84 5.22 5.83
N PHE A 82 -10.85 5.84 6.46
CA PHE A 82 -9.50 5.28 6.55
C PHE A 82 -9.25 4.72 7.95
N ARG A 83 -8.66 3.53 8.00
CA ARG A 83 -8.31 2.83 9.24
C ARG A 83 -6.94 2.20 9.11
N VAL A 84 -6.12 2.38 10.14
CA VAL A 84 -4.87 1.63 10.31
C VAL A 84 -5.12 0.50 11.29
N LEU A 85 -5.04 -0.73 10.80
CA LEU A 85 -5.21 -1.96 11.58
C LEU A 85 -3.86 -2.63 11.78
N LYS A 86 -3.73 -3.39 12.87
CA LYS A 86 -2.55 -4.21 13.10
C LYS A 86 -2.79 -5.58 12.46
N SER A 87 -1.87 -5.98 11.58
CA SER A 87 -1.83 -7.34 11.03
C SER A 87 -0.64 -8.10 11.61
N ASP A 88 -0.85 -9.38 11.92
CA ASP A 88 0.22 -10.31 12.30
C ASP A 88 0.79 -11.07 11.08
N VAL A 89 0.21 -10.84 9.89
CA VAL A 89 0.65 -11.40 8.61
C VAL A 89 1.04 -10.29 7.65
N ALA A 90 2.10 -10.51 6.86
CA ALA A 90 2.47 -9.60 5.79
C ALA A 90 1.42 -9.60 4.68
N ALA A 91 1.15 -8.43 4.09
CA ALA A 91 0.31 -8.33 2.91
C ALA A 91 0.98 -9.05 1.73
N LEU A 92 0.16 -9.69 0.89
CA LEU A 92 0.60 -10.45 -0.26
C LEU A 92 0.54 -9.65 -1.58
N GLY A 93 0.08 -8.40 -1.54
CA GLY A 93 -0.01 -7.52 -2.70
C GLY A 93 -1.20 -7.78 -3.59
N ASN A 94 -2.27 -8.38 -3.07
CA ASN A 94 -3.43 -8.70 -3.87
C ASN A 94 -4.72 -8.17 -3.24
N GLU A 95 -5.79 -8.18 -4.04
CA GLU A 95 -7.11 -7.67 -3.65
C GLU A 95 -7.64 -8.26 -2.33
N LYS A 96 -7.19 -9.44 -1.92
CA LYS A 96 -7.64 -10.09 -0.68
C LYS A 96 -7.08 -9.45 0.57
N ASP A 97 -5.94 -8.76 0.49
CA ASP A 97 -5.36 -8.07 1.64
C ASP A 97 -6.23 -6.88 2.09
N GLY A 98 -7.06 -6.35 1.18
CA GLY A 98 -8.06 -5.32 1.50
C GLY A 98 -9.37 -5.87 2.08
N ILE A 99 -9.56 -7.20 2.10
CA ILE A 99 -10.78 -7.82 2.64
C ILE A 99 -10.55 -8.11 4.12
N VAL A 100 -11.10 -7.24 4.96
CA VAL A 100 -11.08 -7.41 6.41
C VAL A 100 -12.31 -8.17 6.89
N ASN A 101 -12.13 -9.06 7.85
CA ASN A 101 -13.25 -9.72 8.53
C ASN A 101 -13.86 -8.84 9.63
N GLU A 102 -15.01 -9.24 10.17
CA GLU A 102 -15.73 -8.46 11.19
C GLU A 102 -14.91 -8.31 12.48
N ALA A 103 -14.06 -9.29 12.82
CA ALA A 103 -13.20 -9.21 14.00
C ALA A 103 -12.07 -8.18 13.80
N GLU A 104 -11.48 -8.11 12.61
CA GLU A 104 -10.52 -7.08 12.22
C GLU A 104 -11.16 -5.70 12.17
N LEU A 105 -12.38 -5.60 11.63
CA LEU A 105 -13.12 -4.34 11.57
C LEU A 105 -13.58 -3.83 12.95
N ALA A 106 -13.79 -4.76 13.90
CA ALA A 106 -14.12 -4.47 15.29
C ALA A 106 -12.91 -4.08 16.14
N GLN A 107 -11.67 -4.27 15.64
CA GLN A 107 -10.50 -3.74 16.31
C GLN A 107 -10.62 -2.23 16.47
N THR A 108 -10.14 -1.72 17.62
CA THR A 108 -10.04 -0.27 17.79
C THR A 108 -8.91 0.22 16.89
N PRO A 109 -9.20 0.97 15.81
CA PRO A 109 -8.17 1.40 14.90
C PRO A 109 -7.20 2.36 15.60
N PHE A 110 -5.91 2.24 15.28
CA PHE A 110 -4.89 3.12 15.86
C PHE A 110 -5.10 4.58 15.42
N LEU A 111 -5.48 4.75 14.15
CA LEU A 111 -5.94 6.01 13.58
C LEU A 111 -7.33 5.79 12.98
N LYS A 112 -8.32 6.58 13.44
CA LYS A 112 -9.65 6.67 12.81
C LYS A 112 -9.85 8.07 12.28
N PHE A 113 -9.88 8.22 10.96
CA PHE A 113 -10.28 9.46 10.31
C PHE A 113 -11.55 9.22 9.50
N LEU A 114 -12.58 10.02 9.76
CA LEU A 114 -13.67 10.22 8.82
C LEU A 114 -13.29 11.45 8.00
N LEU A 115 -12.86 11.24 6.76
CA LEU A 115 -12.73 12.34 5.81
C LEU A 115 -14.13 12.61 5.26
N SER A 116 -14.85 13.54 5.88
CA SER A 116 -16.00 14.16 5.25
C SER A 116 -15.48 15.32 4.41
N ILE A 117 -15.35 15.10 3.11
CA ILE A 117 -14.96 16.16 2.17
C ILE A 117 -16.19 17.02 1.94
N THR A 118 -16.41 18.02 2.79
CA THR A 118 -17.29 19.11 2.42
C THR A 118 -16.59 19.89 1.33
N HIS A 119 -17.20 19.90 0.14
CA HIS A 119 -16.78 20.62 -1.05
C HIS A 119 -16.11 21.95 -0.69
N LEU A 120 -14.77 21.99 -0.71
CA LEU A 120 -14.03 23.25 -0.74
C LEU A 120 -14.02 23.65 -2.21
N GLU A 121 -15.11 24.28 -2.66
CA GLU A 121 -15.04 25.16 -3.82
C GLU A 121 -13.91 26.17 -3.54
N GLN A 122 -12.86 26.10 -4.36
CA GLN A 122 -12.00 27.26 -4.61
C GLN A 122 -12.62 28.08 -5.74
#